data_AF-A0A958ZPT4-F1
#
_entry.id   AF-A0A958ZPT4-F1
#
_cell.length_a   1.000
_cell.length_b   1.000
_cell.length_c   1.000
_cell.angle_alpha   90.00
_cell.angle_beta   90.00
_cell.angle_gamma   90.00
#
_symmetry.space_group_name_H-M   'P 1'
#
loop_
_entity.id
_entity.type
_entity.pdbx_description
1 polymer ?
#
loop_
_entity_poly.entity_id
_entity_poly.type
_entity_poly.pdbx_seq_one_letter_code
_entity_poly.pdbx_strand_id
1 'polypeptide(L)'
;MIDIEKNVSLKALNTFGIRAEASYLCHVRSEDDLRELIQSDIYQNEPHYVLAGGSNILFTGDFKGLIIKVDLKGIEINREDDDEVVLNVAAGENWHQLVMHVVGHQWGGIENLSLIPGTVGAAPMQNIGAYGVEIKNVVEKVEAIDLSSGGSRTFNNAECEFGYRESVFKTTLRKKFFISSVTLRLTKKNHQLNVEYGAIRNTLAANKVNTPSIKNI
;
A
#
# COMPACT_ATOMS: atom_id res chain seq x y z
N MET A 1 -9.04 -0.31 -22.59
CA MET A 1 -8.43 0.78 -23.36
C MET A 1 -7.82 1.74 -22.37
N ILE A 2 -6.51 1.68 -22.26
CA ILE A 2 -5.72 2.56 -21.40
C ILE A 2 -5.71 3.99 -21.96
N ASP A 3 -5.60 4.97 -21.06
CA ASP A 3 -5.43 6.38 -21.42
C ASP A 3 -4.05 6.85 -20.94
N ILE A 4 -3.29 7.45 -21.85
CA ILE A 4 -1.92 7.91 -21.61
C ILE A 4 -1.86 9.41 -21.86
N GLU A 5 -1.84 10.17 -20.77
CA GLU A 5 -1.73 11.62 -20.77
C GLU A 5 -0.27 12.03 -21.03
N LYS A 6 -0.07 13.22 -21.63
CA LYS A 6 1.26 13.76 -21.95
C LYS A 6 1.55 15.02 -21.16
N ASN A 7 2.83 15.24 -20.81
CA ASN A 7 3.32 16.46 -20.14
C ASN A 7 2.51 16.78 -18.88
N VAL A 8 2.45 15.84 -17.94
CA VAL A 8 1.57 15.92 -16.77
C VAL A 8 2.31 16.45 -15.55
N SER A 9 1.71 17.43 -14.87
CA SER A 9 2.24 17.94 -13.61
C SER A 9 2.16 16.89 -12.50
N LEU A 10 3.29 16.61 -11.87
CA LEU A 10 3.39 15.69 -10.74
C LEU A 10 3.13 16.35 -9.39
N LYS A 11 2.86 17.66 -9.37
CA LYS A 11 2.72 18.46 -8.13
C LYS A 11 1.64 17.91 -7.20
N ALA A 12 0.50 17.49 -7.75
CA ALA A 12 -0.59 16.91 -6.98
C ALA A 12 -0.39 15.40 -6.67
N LEU A 13 0.62 14.78 -7.29
CA LEU A 13 0.90 13.35 -7.18
C LEU A 13 2.08 13.04 -6.26
N ASN A 14 2.57 14.02 -5.50
CA ASN A 14 3.55 13.82 -4.43
C ASN A 14 3.24 14.71 -3.22
N THR A 15 3.42 14.17 -2.02
CA THR A 15 3.04 14.89 -0.79
C THR A 15 3.99 16.04 -0.43
N PHE A 16 5.19 16.08 -1.01
CA PHE A 16 6.06 17.26 -0.90
C PHE A 16 5.54 18.45 -1.72
N GLY A 17 4.62 18.24 -2.66
CA GLY A 17 4.13 19.28 -3.56
C GLY A 17 5.20 19.81 -4.51
N ILE A 18 6.23 19.01 -4.81
CA ILE A 18 7.30 19.38 -5.74
C ILE A 18 6.72 19.58 -7.13
N ARG A 19 7.06 20.71 -7.74
CA ARG A 19 6.75 21.01 -9.13
C ARG A 19 7.73 20.24 -10.01
N ALA A 20 7.23 19.18 -10.64
CA ALA A 20 7.90 18.41 -11.67
C ALA A 20 6.87 17.99 -12.71
N GLU A 21 7.32 17.64 -13.90
CA GLU A 21 6.48 17.12 -14.98
C GLU A 21 6.92 15.69 -15.37
N ALA A 22 5.97 14.84 -15.74
CA ALA A 22 6.25 13.57 -16.42
C ALA A 22 5.91 13.66 -17.91
N SER A 23 6.74 13.06 -18.77
CA SER A 23 6.44 12.97 -20.20
C SER A 23 5.11 12.27 -20.45
N TYR A 24 4.84 11.19 -19.71
CA TYR A 24 3.62 10.41 -19.80
C TYR A 24 3.06 10.03 -18.43
N LEU A 25 1.74 9.92 -18.32
CA LEU A 25 1.04 9.38 -17.15
C LEU A 25 -0.04 8.41 -17.63
N CYS A 26 -0.06 7.21 -17.05
CA CYS A 26 -1.15 6.25 -17.25
C CYS A 26 -1.74 5.86 -15.89
N HIS A 27 -3.06 5.98 -15.76
CA HIS A 27 -3.81 5.53 -14.60
C HIS A 27 -4.22 4.06 -14.76
N VAL A 28 -3.63 3.17 -13.96
CA VAL A 28 -3.92 1.74 -13.96
C VAL A 28 -4.99 1.45 -12.91
N ARG A 29 -6.19 1.07 -13.36
CA ARG A 29 -7.37 0.82 -12.54
C ARG A 29 -7.72 -0.66 -12.44
N SER A 30 -7.16 -1.48 -13.33
CA SER A 30 -7.28 -2.95 -13.33
C SER A 30 -5.95 -3.62 -13.65
N GLU A 31 -5.84 -4.93 -13.39
CA GLU A 31 -4.69 -5.71 -13.84
C GLU A 31 -4.58 -5.76 -15.38
N ASP A 32 -5.74 -5.76 -16.06
CA ASP A 32 -5.79 -5.77 -17.52
C ASP A 32 -5.33 -4.45 -18.12
N ASP A 33 -5.59 -3.31 -17.46
CA ASP A 33 -5.01 -2.02 -17.85
C ASP A 33 -3.48 -2.09 -17.83
N LEU A 34 -2.89 -2.72 -16.80
CA LEU A 34 -1.44 -2.87 -16.73
C LEU A 34 -0.93 -3.80 -17.84
N ARG A 35 -1.60 -4.92 -18.09
CA ARG A 35 -1.21 -5.85 -19.17
C ARG A 35 -1.31 -5.19 -20.54
N GLU A 36 -2.36 -4.40 -20.79
CA GLU A 36 -2.52 -3.58 -21.99
C GLU A 36 -1.38 -2.54 -22.08
N LEU A 37 -1.07 -1.85 -20.98
CA LEU A 37 0.01 -0.85 -20.93
C LEU A 37 1.37 -1.45 -21.21
N ILE A 38 1.68 -2.63 -20.67
CA ILE A 38 2.95 -3.32 -20.91
C ILE A 38 3.15 -3.60 -22.40
N GLN A 39 2.08 -3.82 -23.18
CA GLN A 39 2.19 -4.04 -24.63
C GLN A 39 2.28 -2.75 -25.47
N SER A 40 2.13 -1.57 -24.85
CA SER A 40 2.13 -0.30 -25.58
C SER A 40 3.53 0.15 -26.00
N ASP A 41 3.63 0.86 -27.14
CA ASP A 41 4.89 1.41 -27.63
C ASP A 41 5.56 2.35 -26.61
N ILE A 42 4.77 3.14 -25.88
CA ILE A 42 5.29 4.06 -24.85
C ILE A 42 5.97 3.26 -23.74
N TYR A 43 5.35 2.20 -23.23
CA TYR A 43 5.95 1.39 -22.19
C TYR A 43 7.25 0.70 -22.64
N GLN A 44 7.27 0.22 -23.88
CA GLN A 44 8.41 -0.52 -24.44
C GLN A 44 9.62 0.38 -24.75
N ASN A 45 9.39 1.66 -25.04
CA ASN A 45 10.44 2.57 -25.50
C ASN A 45 10.82 3.66 -24.48
N GLU A 46 10.01 3.90 -23.44
CA GLU A 46 10.25 4.96 -22.46
C GLU A 46 10.61 4.40 -21.07
N PRO A 47 11.49 5.08 -20.30
CA PRO A 47 11.68 4.76 -18.90
C PRO A 47 10.36 4.87 -18.14
N HIS A 48 10.06 3.93 -17.24
CA HIS A 48 8.82 3.95 -16.47
C HIS A 48 9.05 3.87 -14.96
N TYR A 49 8.08 4.38 -14.19
CA TYR A 49 8.07 4.33 -12.74
C TYR A 49 6.66 4.14 -12.19
N VAL A 50 6.48 3.15 -11.32
CA VAL A 50 5.21 2.91 -10.63
C VAL A 50 5.06 3.89 -9.47
N LEU A 51 4.07 4.77 -9.57
CA LEU A 51 3.74 5.75 -8.54
C LEU A 51 2.46 5.31 -7.82
N ALA A 52 2.58 5.06 -6.52
CA ALA A 52 1.45 4.77 -5.65
C ALA A 52 0.78 6.09 -5.18
N GLY A 53 0.77 6.35 -3.87
CA GLY A 53 0.23 7.60 -3.31
C GLY A 53 1.20 8.78 -3.28
N GLY A 54 2.46 8.60 -3.70
CA GLY A 54 3.46 9.69 -3.74
C GLY A 54 3.86 10.24 -2.36
N SER A 55 3.60 9.52 -1.27
CA SER A 55 3.91 9.95 0.10
C SER A 55 5.36 9.76 0.52
N ASN A 56 6.15 9.09 -0.33
CA ASN A 56 7.51 8.67 -0.02
C ASN A 56 8.42 8.72 -1.25
N ILE A 57 8.27 9.79 -2.02
CA ILE A 57 9.06 10.08 -3.21
C ILE A 57 9.52 11.53 -3.19
N LEU A 58 10.72 11.77 -3.70
CA LEU A 58 11.25 13.11 -3.95
C LEU A 58 11.62 13.22 -5.42
N PHE A 59 10.90 14.05 -6.16
CA PHE A 59 11.27 14.41 -7.52
C PHE A 59 12.39 15.46 -7.47
N THR A 60 13.51 15.19 -8.13
CA THR A 60 14.66 16.11 -8.22
C THR A 60 14.69 16.91 -9.53
N GLY A 61 13.68 16.71 -10.39
CA GLY A 61 13.51 17.32 -11.69
C GLY A 61 12.35 16.62 -12.43
N ASP A 62 12.13 17.01 -13.68
CA ASP A 62 11.15 16.35 -14.54
C ASP A 62 11.51 14.88 -14.75
N PHE A 63 10.48 14.04 -14.81
CA PHE A 63 10.62 12.64 -15.15
C PHE A 63 10.40 12.44 -16.66
N LYS A 64 11.49 12.27 -17.40
CA LYS A 64 11.43 12.01 -18.85
C LYS A 64 11.09 10.54 -19.11
N GLY A 65 9.82 10.21 -18.91
CA GLY A 65 9.31 8.84 -18.99
C GLY A 65 7.85 8.73 -18.59
N LEU A 66 7.40 7.48 -18.44
CA LEU A 66 6.04 7.09 -18.09
C LEU A 66 5.86 6.89 -16.57
N ILE A 67 4.96 7.67 -15.96
CA ILE A 67 4.45 7.38 -14.64
C ILE A 67 3.27 6.42 -14.74
N ILE A 68 3.36 5.29 -14.05
CA ILE A 68 2.28 4.29 -13.94
C ILE A 68 1.61 4.52 -12.60
N LYS A 69 0.45 5.17 -12.59
CA LYS A 69 -0.27 5.51 -11.37
C LYS A 69 -1.14 4.33 -10.92
N VAL A 70 -0.92 3.86 -9.70
CA VAL A 70 -1.70 2.78 -9.08
C VAL A 70 -3.04 3.32 -8.59
N ASP A 71 -4.14 2.93 -9.24
CA ASP A 71 -5.52 3.35 -8.91
C ASP A 71 -6.51 2.17 -8.83
N LEU A 72 -6.02 0.93 -8.65
CA LEU A 72 -6.88 -0.23 -8.38
C LEU A 72 -7.68 0.00 -7.09
N LYS A 73 -8.96 -0.37 -7.10
CA LYS A 73 -9.89 -0.24 -5.97
C LYS A 73 -10.58 -1.55 -5.67
N GLY A 74 -11.04 -1.68 -4.43
CA GLY A 74 -11.72 -2.89 -3.95
C GLY A 74 -11.19 -3.36 -2.61
N ILE A 75 -12.12 -3.73 -1.74
CA ILE A 75 -11.88 -4.42 -0.47
C ILE A 75 -12.83 -5.62 -0.50
N GLU A 76 -12.27 -6.83 -0.50
CA GLU A 76 -13.03 -8.07 -0.57
C GLU A 76 -12.73 -8.93 0.65
N ILE A 77 -13.75 -9.57 1.22
CA ILE A 77 -13.57 -10.58 2.26
C ILE A 77 -13.25 -11.90 1.56
N ASN A 78 -12.00 -12.35 1.66
CA ASN A 78 -11.57 -13.64 1.10
C ASN A 78 -12.08 -14.81 1.94
N ARG A 79 -12.00 -14.69 3.26
CA ARG A 79 -12.54 -15.64 4.23
C ARG A 79 -12.84 -14.93 5.53
N GLU A 80 -13.80 -15.47 6.27
CA GLU A 80 -14.20 -14.98 7.58
C GLU A 80 -14.72 -16.14 8.42
N ASP A 81 -14.37 -16.13 9.70
CA ASP A 81 -14.94 -17.01 10.71
C ASP A 81 -15.30 -16.21 11.98
N ASP A 82 -15.50 -16.89 13.10
CA ASP A 82 -15.87 -16.27 14.37
C ASP A 82 -14.72 -15.52 15.05
N ASP A 83 -13.48 -15.77 14.67
CA ASP A 83 -12.25 -15.27 15.30
C ASP A 83 -11.51 -14.27 14.41
N GLU A 84 -11.51 -14.50 13.10
CA GLU A 84 -10.69 -13.78 12.13
C GLU A 84 -11.47 -13.36 10.88
N VAL A 85 -10.96 -12.34 10.22
CA VAL A 85 -11.36 -11.93 8.87
C VAL A 85 -10.11 -11.74 8.03
N VAL A 86 -10.16 -12.19 6.79
CA VAL A 86 -9.07 -12.00 5.83
C VAL A 86 -9.56 -11.19 4.65
N LEU A 87 -8.96 -10.02 4.48
CA LEU A 87 -9.33 -9.06 3.45
C LEU A 87 -8.32 -9.12 2.32
N ASN A 88 -8.78 -9.22 1.08
CA ASN A 88 -7.99 -8.84 -0.09
C ASN A 88 -8.25 -7.37 -0.38
N VAL A 89 -7.20 -6.56 -0.43
CA VAL A 89 -7.35 -5.12 -0.62
C VAL A 89 -6.53 -4.67 -1.82
N ALA A 90 -7.19 -4.00 -2.76
CA ALA A 90 -6.56 -3.48 -3.96
C ALA A 90 -5.46 -2.45 -3.63
N ALA A 91 -4.37 -2.49 -4.39
CA ALA A 91 -3.15 -1.73 -4.12
C ALA A 91 -3.33 -0.19 -4.14
N GLY A 92 -4.35 0.31 -4.83
CA GLY A 92 -4.66 1.74 -4.92
C GLY A 92 -5.57 2.25 -3.80
N GLU A 93 -6.06 1.40 -2.90
CA GLU A 93 -6.85 1.85 -1.74
C GLU A 93 -6.02 2.74 -0.81
N ASN A 94 -6.66 3.77 -0.24
CA ASN A 94 -5.99 4.64 0.71
C ASN A 94 -5.74 3.90 2.03
N TRP A 95 -4.49 3.91 2.51
CA TRP A 95 -4.12 3.16 3.70
C TRP A 95 -4.90 3.58 4.94
N HIS A 96 -4.97 4.88 5.23
CA HIS A 96 -5.66 5.35 6.42
C HIS A 96 -7.17 5.10 6.35
N GLN A 97 -7.79 5.24 5.16
CA GLN A 97 -9.20 4.89 4.99
C GLN A 97 -9.46 3.41 5.21
N LEU A 98 -8.53 2.52 4.82
CA LEU A 98 -8.59 1.11 5.18
C LEU A 98 -8.54 0.91 6.70
N VAL A 99 -7.62 1.57 7.41
CA VAL A 99 -7.55 1.49 8.88
C VAL A 99 -8.88 1.91 9.52
N MET A 100 -9.46 3.02 9.06
CA MET A 100 -10.77 3.48 9.55
C MET A 100 -11.89 2.48 9.24
N HIS A 101 -11.88 1.88 8.05
CA HIS A 101 -12.83 0.85 7.65
C HIS A 101 -12.76 -0.37 8.57
N VAL A 102 -11.58 -0.92 8.82
CA VAL A 102 -11.43 -2.13 9.65
C VAL A 102 -11.75 -1.86 11.13
N VAL A 103 -11.32 -0.71 11.66
CA VAL A 103 -11.67 -0.29 13.03
C VAL A 103 -13.19 -0.09 13.17
N GLY A 104 -13.83 0.47 12.13
CA GLY A 104 -15.28 0.61 12.07
C GLY A 104 -16.05 -0.72 12.13
N HIS A 105 -15.46 -1.80 11.59
CA HIS A 105 -16.00 -3.17 11.64
C HIS A 105 -15.56 -3.94 12.89
N GLN A 106 -14.84 -3.31 13.82
CA GLN A 106 -14.26 -3.96 15.01
C GLN A 106 -13.23 -5.05 14.64
N TRP A 107 -12.50 -4.86 13.56
CA TRP A 107 -11.41 -5.75 13.14
C TRP A 107 -10.06 -5.15 13.54
N GLY A 108 -9.30 -5.89 14.36
CA GLY A 108 -8.03 -5.46 14.95
C GLY A 108 -6.80 -6.05 14.26
N GLY A 109 -5.69 -5.29 14.30
CA GLY A 109 -4.38 -5.68 13.80
C GLY A 109 -3.60 -4.56 13.12
N ILE A 110 -4.26 -3.46 12.74
CA ILE A 110 -3.65 -2.33 12.01
C ILE A 110 -4.01 -0.94 12.57
N GLU A 111 -4.65 -0.88 13.74
CA GLU A 111 -5.03 0.35 14.43
C GLU A 111 -3.83 1.25 14.74
N ASN A 112 -2.71 0.68 15.19
CA ASN A 112 -1.44 1.38 15.39
C ASN A 112 -0.85 1.97 14.09
N LEU A 113 -1.32 1.55 12.92
CA LEU A 113 -0.86 2.03 11.63
C LEU A 113 -1.76 3.13 11.07
N SER A 114 -2.65 3.69 11.90
CA SER A 114 -3.50 4.83 11.56
C SER A 114 -2.68 6.05 11.10
N LEU A 115 -3.31 6.91 10.30
CA LEU A 115 -2.75 8.15 9.75
C LEU A 115 -1.50 8.03 8.87
N ILE A 116 -0.98 6.82 8.62
CA ILE A 116 0.12 6.63 7.65
C ILE A 116 -0.39 7.00 6.24
N PRO A 117 0.25 7.95 5.55
CA PRO A 117 -0.15 8.36 4.22
C PRO A 117 0.30 7.37 3.15
N GLY A 118 -0.48 7.25 2.08
CA GLY A 118 -0.16 6.41 0.93
C GLY A 118 -1.26 5.41 0.63
N THR A 119 -0.92 4.41 -0.16
CA THR A 119 -1.85 3.37 -0.58
C THR A 119 -1.46 2.02 -0.02
N VAL A 120 -2.41 1.09 -0.03
CA VAL A 120 -2.23 -0.28 0.46
C VAL A 120 -1.08 -0.99 -0.25
N GLY A 121 -0.94 -0.85 -1.58
CA GLY A 121 0.14 -1.49 -2.34
C GLY A 121 1.53 -0.93 -2.02
N ALA A 122 1.62 0.31 -1.53
CA ALA A 122 2.89 0.88 -1.08
C ALA A 122 3.30 0.40 0.32
N ALA A 123 2.36 -0.13 1.11
CA ALA A 123 2.60 -0.49 2.50
C ALA A 123 3.61 -1.66 2.67
N PRO A 124 3.57 -2.73 1.87
CA PRO A 124 4.59 -3.78 1.88
C PRO A 124 5.96 -3.29 1.44
N MET A 125 6.05 -2.31 0.53
CA MET A 125 7.33 -1.86 -0.06
C MET A 125 8.36 -1.49 1.00
N GLN A 126 7.92 -0.86 2.09
CA GLN A 126 8.79 -0.46 3.19
C GLN A 126 8.38 -1.07 4.52
N ASN A 127 7.62 -2.16 4.53
CA ASN A 127 7.10 -2.76 5.76
C ASN A 127 6.64 -1.66 6.75
N ILE A 128 5.63 -0.88 6.35
CA ILE A 128 5.23 0.29 7.14
C ILE A 128 5.00 -0.11 8.60
N GLY A 129 5.40 0.77 9.50
CA GLY A 129 5.27 0.50 10.92
C GLY A 129 5.25 1.77 11.74
N ALA A 130 4.41 1.77 12.76
CA ALA A 130 4.27 2.85 13.71
C ALA A 130 3.87 2.27 15.06
N TYR A 131 4.25 2.97 16.13
CA TYR A 131 3.86 2.63 17.49
C TYR A 131 4.09 1.15 17.89
N GLY A 132 5.21 0.56 17.44
CA GLY A 132 5.59 -0.82 17.78
C GLY A 132 4.92 -1.91 16.94
N VAL A 133 4.11 -1.56 15.94
CA VAL A 133 3.48 -2.50 15.00
C VAL A 133 4.07 -2.30 13.60
N GLU A 134 4.21 -3.39 12.86
CA GLU A 134 4.63 -3.41 11.47
C GLU A 134 3.63 -4.21 10.64
N ILE A 135 3.42 -3.83 9.38
CA ILE A 135 2.40 -4.46 8.52
C ILE A 135 2.68 -5.95 8.27
N LYS A 136 3.95 -6.39 8.32
CA LYS A 136 4.30 -7.81 8.22
C LYS A 136 3.58 -8.70 9.23
N ASN A 137 3.11 -8.15 10.35
CA ASN A 137 2.41 -8.91 11.38
C ASN A 137 1.03 -9.39 10.91
N VAL A 138 0.43 -8.71 9.93
CA VAL A 138 -0.91 -9.01 9.43
C VAL A 138 -0.95 -9.41 7.95
N VAL A 139 0.12 -9.17 7.17
CA VAL A 139 0.16 -9.57 5.76
C VAL A 139 0.16 -11.09 5.67
N GLU A 140 -0.79 -11.63 4.92
CA GLU A 140 -0.81 -13.05 4.58
C GLU A 140 -0.11 -13.31 3.24
N LYS A 141 -0.49 -12.53 2.22
CA LYS A 141 0.12 -12.58 0.89
C LYS A 141 0.06 -11.23 0.19
N VAL A 142 0.93 -11.05 -0.80
CA VAL A 142 0.96 -9.92 -1.73
C VAL A 142 0.81 -10.47 -3.14
N GLU A 143 -0.15 -9.95 -3.90
CA GLU A 143 -0.33 -10.31 -5.31
C GLU A 143 0.27 -9.19 -6.15
N ALA A 144 1.03 -9.58 -7.17
CA ALA A 144 1.76 -8.65 -8.01
C ALA A 144 1.86 -9.14 -9.45
N ILE A 145 2.14 -8.21 -10.36
CA ILE A 145 2.34 -8.46 -11.77
C ILE A 145 3.79 -8.17 -12.12
N ASP A 146 4.44 -9.13 -12.76
CA ASP A 146 5.78 -8.95 -13.33
C ASP A 146 5.73 -7.92 -14.46
N LEU A 147 6.46 -6.83 -14.29
CA LEU A 147 6.46 -5.70 -15.22
C LEU A 147 7.09 -6.02 -16.58
N SER A 148 7.87 -7.10 -16.70
CA SER A 148 8.47 -7.52 -17.97
C SER A 148 7.53 -8.40 -18.80
N SER A 149 6.73 -9.24 -18.15
CA SER A 149 5.92 -10.27 -18.83
C SER A 149 4.41 -10.07 -18.73
N GLY A 150 3.93 -9.26 -17.77
CA GLY A 150 2.51 -9.18 -17.43
C GLY A 150 1.99 -10.39 -16.65
N GLY A 151 2.87 -11.31 -16.26
CA GLY A 151 2.52 -12.52 -15.51
C GLY A 151 2.23 -12.22 -14.03
N SER A 152 1.20 -12.87 -13.48
CA SER A 152 0.86 -12.74 -12.06
C SER A 152 1.79 -13.59 -11.19
N ARG A 153 2.15 -13.05 -10.04
CA ARG A 153 2.91 -13.72 -8.99
C ARG A 153 2.34 -13.39 -7.62
N THR A 154 2.19 -14.41 -6.80
CA THR A 154 1.83 -14.27 -5.39
C THR A 154 3.08 -14.48 -4.53
N PHE A 155 3.25 -13.63 -3.53
CA PHE A 155 4.27 -13.75 -2.50
C PHE A 155 3.57 -14.01 -1.17
N ASN A 156 3.93 -15.09 -0.48
CA ASN A 156 3.53 -15.25 0.91
C ASN A 156 4.33 -14.28 1.81
N ASN A 157 3.95 -14.18 3.09
CA ASN A 157 4.62 -13.30 4.06
C ASN A 157 6.15 -13.51 4.13
N ALA A 158 6.62 -14.76 4.15
CA ALA A 158 8.04 -15.07 4.25
C ALA A 158 8.81 -14.66 2.98
N GLU A 159 8.22 -14.88 1.81
CA GLU A 159 8.78 -14.48 0.51
C GLU A 159 8.85 -12.96 0.31
N CYS A 160 8.10 -12.18 1.10
CA CYS A 160 8.21 -10.72 1.08
C CYS A 160 9.50 -10.21 1.76
N GLU A 161 10.20 -11.08 2.51
CA GLU A 161 11.47 -10.79 3.20
C GLU A 161 11.44 -9.46 3.97
N PHE A 162 10.41 -9.25 4.79
CA PHE A 162 10.22 -7.99 5.51
C PHE A 162 11.31 -7.75 6.56
N GLY A 163 11.96 -6.59 6.46
CA GLY A 163 12.91 -6.06 7.44
C GLY A 163 12.43 -4.72 8.02
N TYR A 164 13.26 -4.09 8.84
CA TYR A 164 12.96 -2.73 9.34
C TYR A 164 13.03 -1.73 8.17
N ARG A 165 11.87 -1.18 7.79
CA ARG A 165 11.73 -0.27 6.63
C ARG A 165 12.15 -0.87 5.29
N GLU A 166 12.04 -2.19 5.16
CA GLU A 166 12.59 -2.95 4.05
C GLU A 166 11.72 -4.14 3.66
N SER A 167 11.80 -4.54 2.40
CA SER A 167 11.19 -5.74 1.83
C SER A 167 11.95 -6.15 0.57
N VAL A 168 11.69 -7.36 0.10
CA VAL A 168 12.19 -7.88 -1.19
C VAL A 168 11.89 -6.93 -2.37
N PHE A 169 10.74 -6.22 -2.32
CA PHE A 169 10.28 -5.30 -3.36
C PHE A 169 11.10 -4.00 -3.42
N LYS A 170 11.83 -3.66 -2.34
CA LYS A 170 12.74 -2.51 -2.28
C LYS A 170 14.18 -2.90 -2.62
N THR A 171 14.52 -4.18 -2.50
CA THR A 171 15.88 -4.72 -2.67
C THR A 171 16.02 -5.54 -3.95
N THR A 172 15.98 -6.86 -3.85
CA THR A 172 16.30 -7.82 -4.93
C THR A 172 15.29 -7.80 -6.08
N LEU A 173 14.04 -7.42 -5.78
CA LEU A 173 12.94 -7.32 -6.75
C LEU A 173 12.55 -5.87 -7.06
N ARG A 174 13.42 -4.91 -6.74
CA ARG A 174 13.20 -3.49 -7.01
C ARG A 174 12.88 -3.26 -8.49
N LYS A 175 11.77 -2.55 -8.75
CA LYS A 175 11.24 -2.21 -10.09
C LYS A 175 10.85 -3.42 -10.97
N LYS A 176 10.76 -4.64 -10.42
CA LYS A 176 10.35 -5.82 -11.21
C LYS A 176 8.86 -6.10 -11.16
N PHE A 177 8.20 -5.70 -10.08
CA PHE A 177 6.81 -6.04 -9.82
C PHE A 177 5.95 -4.80 -9.56
N PHE A 178 4.73 -4.86 -10.06
CA PHE A 178 3.62 -3.99 -9.70
C PHE A 178 2.74 -4.72 -8.69
N ILE A 179 2.62 -4.22 -7.46
CA ILE A 179 1.72 -4.83 -6.47
C ILE A 179 0.27 -4.49 -6.86
N SER A 180 -0.58 -5.51 -7.08
CA SER A 180 -1.99 -5.36 -7.45
C SER A 180 -2.92 -5.43 -6.24
N SER A 181 -2.61 -6.28 -5.26
CA SER A 181 -3.37 -6.40 -4.01
C SER A 181 -2.50 -6.83 -2.83
N VAL A 182 -3.02 -6.60 -1.62
CA VAL A 182 -2.43 -7.09 -0.37
C VAL A 182 -3.52 -7.79 0.42
N THR A 183 -3.27 -9.03 0.82
CA THR A 183 -4.16 -9.78 1.69
C THR A 183 -3.74 -9.63 3.15
N LEU A 184 -4.66 -9.15 4.00
CA LEU A 184 -4.44 -8.92 5.43
C LEU A 184 -5.30 -9.89 6.25
N ARG A 185 -4.71 -10.54 7.24
CA ARG A 185 -5.40 -11.33 8.26
C ARG A 185 -5.56 -10.49 9.53
N LEU A 186 -6.80 -10.29 9.94
CA LEU A 186 -7.20 -9.43 11.05
C LEU A 186 -8.04 -10.22 12.05
N THR A 187 -8.06 -9.76 13.29
CA THR A 187 -8.81 -10.38 14.39
C THR A 187 -10.19 -9.72 14.54
N LYS A 188 -11.24 -10.50 14.82
CA LYS A 188 -12.59 -10.01 15.13
C LYS A 188 -12.87 -9.93 16.63
N LYS A 189 -12.13 -10.70 17.43
CA LYS A 189 -12.20 -10.72 18.89
C LYS A 189 -10.81 -10.99 19.48
N ASN A 190 -10.67 -10.81 20.79
CA ASN A 190 -9.41 -11.05 21.50
C ASN A 190 -8.20 -10.33 20.89
N HIS A 191 -8.38 -9.08 20.46
CA HIS A 191 -7.34 -8.30 19.79
C HIS A 191 -6.07 -8.18 20.63
N GLN A 192 -4.91 -8.33 20.00
CA GLN A 192 -3.62 -8.06 20.62
C GLN A 192 -3.29 -6.57 20.51
N LEU A 193 -3.72 -5.80 21.51
CA LEU A 193 -3.52 -4.35 21.53
C LEU A 193 -2.08 -3.99 21.86
N ASN A 194 -1.43 -3.19 21.00
CA ASN A 194 -0.11 -2.64 21.28
C ASN A 194 -0.21 -1.21 21.82
N VAL A 195 -0.19 -1.09 23.14
CA VAL A 195 -0.31 0.21 23.85
C VAL A 195 0.98 0.64 24.55
N GLU A 196 2.06 -0.11 24.36
CA GLU A 196 3.32 0.09 25.09
C GLU A 196 4.08 1.32 24.60
N TYR A 197 3.82 1.80 23.38
CA TYR A 197 4.49 2.98 22.86
C TYR A 197 4.12 4.22 23.69
N GLY A 198 5.13 4.96 24.16
CA GLY A 198 4.95 6.00 25.18
C GLY A 198 3.89 7.06 24.83
N ALA A 199 3.81 7.47 23.57
CA ALA A 199 2.80 8.42 23.11
C ALA A 199 1.36 7.88 23.23
N ILE A 200 1.14 6.60 22.90
CA ILE A 200 -0.17 5.95 23.05
C ILE A 200 -0.53 5.87 24.54
N ARG A 201 0.38 5.31 25.35
CA ARG A 201 0.19 5.15 26.80
C ARG A 201 -0.17 6.46 27.49
N ASN A 202 0.57 7.53 27.18
CA ASN A 202 0.32 8.86 27.74
C ASN A 202 -1.05 9.42 27.33
N THR A 203 -1.44 9.21 26.07
CA THR A 203 -2.74 9.67 25.55
C THR A 203 -3.89 8.90 26.18
N LEU A 204 -3.78 7.58 26.31
CA LEU A 204 -4.78 6.75 26.99
C LEU A 204 -4.93 7.14 28.47
N ALA A 205 -3.82 7.38 29.17
CA ALA A 205 -3.83 7.84 30.56
C ALA A 205 -4.48 9.22 30.70
N ALA A 206 -4.13 10.17 29.83
CA ALA A 206 -4.73 11.51 29.82
C ALA A 206 -6.24 11.48 29.58
N ASN A 207 -6.71 10.57 28.72
CA ASN A 207 -8.12 10.34 28.44
C ASN A 207 -8.82 9.41 29.43
N LYS A 208 -8.13 8.96 30.50
CA LYS A 208 -8.65 8.04 31.54
C LYS A 208 -9.21 6.73 30.96
N VAL A 209 -8.61 6.23 29.88
CA VAL A 209 -8.98 4.96 29.25
C VAL A 209 -8.23 3.83 29.96
N ASN A 210 -8.91 3.10 30.84
CA ASN A 210 -8.32 1.99 31.61
C ASN A 210 -8.39 0.64 30.87
N THR A 211 -9.32 0.52 29.91
CA THR A 211 -9.51 -0.69 29.09
C THR A 211 -9.60 -0.24 27.64
N PRO A 212 -8.44 -0.08 26.96
CA PRO A 212 -8.43 0.37 25.57
C PRO A 212 -9.09 -0.65 24.66
N SER A 213 -9.73 -0.16 23.62
CA SER A 213 -10.17 -0.91 22.44
C SER A 213 -9.34 -0.49 21.22
N ILE A 214 -9.46 -1.21 20.11
CA ILE A 214 -8.82 -0.84 18.84
C ILE A 214 -9.22 0.56 18.36
N LYS A 215 -10.37 1.09 18.81
CA LYS A 215 -10.82 2.45 18.47
C LYS A 215 -10.12 3.53 19.31
N ASN A 216 -9.57 3.16 20.46
CA ASN A 216 -8.85 4.10 21.33
C ASN A 216 -7.38 4.25 20.94
N ILE A 217 -6.86 3.32 20.13
CA ILE A 217 -5.50 3.30 19.59
C ILE A 217 -5.49 4.07 18.26
#